data_AF-A0A0G1MNB2-F1
#
_entry.id   AF-A0A0G1MNB2-F1
#
_cell.length_a   1.000
_cell.length_b   1.000
_cell.length_c   1.000
_cell.angle_alpha   90.00
_cell.angle_beta   90.00
_cell.angle_gamma   90.00
#
_symmetry.space_group_name_H-M   'P 1'
#
loop_
_entity.id
_entity.type
_entity.pdbx_description
1 polymer ?
#
loop_
_entity_poly.entity_id
_entity_poly.type
_entity_poly.pdbx_seq_one_letter_code
_entity_poly.pdbx_strand_id
1 'polypeptide(L)' 'MTKNNLFYSENYKNIEESIKDFLNSRPDFLSAETHSSTRAVGDAVQELLAQNFEKILGNR' A
#
# COMPACT_ATOMS: atom_id res chain seq x y z
N MET A 1 -27.43 -2.18 7.59
CA MET A 1 -25.96 -2.12 7.57
C MET A 1 -25.54 -1.99 6.11
N THR A 2 -25.12 -0.79 5.68
CA THR A 2 -24.76 -0.53 4.29
C THR A 2 -23.40 -1.16 4.02
N LYS A 3 -23.33 -2.11 3.08
CA LYS A 3 -22.06 -2.76 2.72
C LYS A 3 -21.19 -1.75 1.96
N ASN A 4 -19.96 -1.56 2.41
CA ASN A 4 -19.01 -0.66 1.76
C ASN A 4 -18.59 -1.28 0.41
N ASN A 5 -18.87 -0.59 -0.69
CA ASN A 5 -18.56 -1.08 -2.04
C ASN A 5 -17.07 -1.39 -2.23
N LEU A 6 -16.18 -0.78 -1.43
CA LEU A 6 -14.74 -1.06 -1.44
C LEU A 6 -14.42 -2.54 -1.18
N PHE A 7 -15.03 -3.12 -0.14
CA PHE A 7 -14.72 -4.47 0.35
C PHE A 7 -15.70 -5.54 -0.17
N TYR A 8 -16.82 -5.12 -0.73
CA TYR A 8 -17.88 -6.01 -1.23
C TYR A 8 -18.03 -5.98 -2.76
N SER A 9 -17.12 -5.29 -3.45
CA SER A 9 -16.93 -5.39 -4.91
C SER A 9 -15.48 -5.77 -5.21
N GLU A 10 -15.18 -6.00 -6.48
CA GLU A 10 -13.82 -6.26 -6.98
C GLU A 10 -12.90 -5.02 -6.91
N ASN A 11 -13.39 -3.87 -6.44
CA ASN A 11 -12.62 -2.63 -6.35
C ASN A 11 -11.37 -2.75 -5.45
N TYR A 12 -11.40 -3.59 -4.41
CA TYR A 12 -10.20 -3.82 -3.59
C TYR A 12 -9.06 -4.42 -4.41
N LYS A 13 -9.34 -5.20 -5.47
CA LYS A 13 -8.31 -5.75 -6.36
C LYS A 13 -7.62 -4.66 -7.17
N ASN A 14 -8.38 -3.67 -7.64
CA ASN A 14 -7.80 -2.52 -8.34
C ASN A 14 -6.88 -1.70 -7.42
N ILE A 15 -7.22 -1.59 -6.14
CA ILE A 15 -6.40 -0.93 -5.13
C ILE A 15 -5.16 -1.77 -4.81
N GLU A 16 -5.30 -3.10 -4.72
CA GLU A 16 -4.18 -4.02 -4.55
C GLU A 16 -3.15 -3.87 -5.68
N GLU A 17 -3.59 -3.86 -6.94
CA GLU A 17 -2.69 -3.62 -8.08
C GLU A 17 -2.02 -2.25 -8.00
N SER A 18 -2.78 -1.20 -7.67
CA SER A 18 -2.22 0.16 -7.52
C SER A 18 -1.17 0.24 -6.40
N ILE A 19 -1.38 -0.48 -5.29
CA ILE A 19 -0.41 -0.58 -4.19
C ILE A 19 0.86 -1.31 -4.65
N LYS A 20 0.71 -2.44 -5.36
CA LYS A 20 1.85 -3.21 -5.88
C LYS A 20 2.70 -2.38 -6.84
N ASP A 21 2.06 -1.69 -7.78
CA ASP A 21 2.74 -0.82 -8.74
C ASP A 21 3.48 0.33 -8.02
N PHE A 22 2.82 0.96 -7.05
CA PHE A 22 3.43 2.02 -6.25
C PHE A 22 4.65 1.54 -5.46
N LEU A 23 4.56 0.40 -4.77
CA LEU A 23 5.69 -0.17 -4.02
C LEU A 23 6.84 -0.56 -4.97
N ASN A 24 6.55 -1.24 -6.07
CA ASN A 24 7.57 -1.65 -7.05
C ASN A 24 8.27 -0.47 -7.73
N SER A 25 7.64 0.71 -7.78
CA SER A 25 8.26 1.94 -8.31
C SER A 25 9.30 2.57 -7.37
N ARG A 26 9.38 2.11 -6.12
CA ARG A 26 10.23 2.65 -5.06
C ARG A 26 11.26 1.61 -4.61
N PRO A 27 12.49 1.63 -5.12
CA PRO A 27 13.52 0.68 -4.70
C PRO A 27 14.09 0.99 -3.30
N ASP A 28 13.75 2.15 -2.73
CA ASP A 28 14.36 2.75 -1.56
C ASP A 28 13.73 2.37 -0.21
N PHE A 29 12.49 1.84 -0.20
CA PHE A 29 11.84 1.45 1.06
C PHE A 29 12.40 0.16 1.67
N LEU A 30 13.16 -0.64 0.91
CA LEU A 30 13.88 -1.84 1.37
C LEU A 30 15.35 -1.53 1.69
N SER A 31 15.61 -0.35 2.27
CA SER A 31 16.96 0.09 2.64
C SER A 31 17.64 -0.88 3.62
N ALA A 32 18.96 -0.74 3.80
CA ALA A 32 19.76 -1.55 4.72
C ALA A 32 19.18 -1.59 6.15
N GLU A 33 18.43 -0.57 6.58
CA GLU A 33 17.80 -0.49 7.90
C GLU A 33 16.62 -1.47 8.04
N THR A 34 15.87 -1.71 6.96
CA THR A 34 14.71 -2.61 6.98
C THR A 34 15.08 -4.08 6.75
N HIS A 35 16.22 -4.37 6.12
CA HIS A 35 16.66 -5.74 5.79
C HIS A 35 16.90 -6.64 7.03
N SER A 36 17.12 -6.06 8.22
CA SER A 36 17.41 -6.82 9.43
C SER A 36 16.18 -7.38 10.15
N SER A 37 14.97 -6.93 9.78
CA SER A 37 13.75 -7.30 10.51
C SER A 37 12.51 -7.23 9.62
N THR A 38 11.77 -8.34 9.53
CA THR A 38 10.47 -8.40 8.85
C THR A 38 9.45 -7.42 9.43
N ARG A 39 9.55 -7.10 10.73
CA ARG A 39 8.74 -6.06 11.37
C ARG A 39 9.11 -4.67 10.86
N ALA A 40 10.40 -4.37 10.77
CA ALA A 40 10.86 -3.07 10.26
C ALA A 40 10.44 -2.86 8.80
N VAL A 41 10.46 -3.91 7.97
CA VAL A 41 9.89 -3.89 6.62
C VAL A 41 8.39 -3.55 6.65
N GLY A 42 7.63 -4.22 7.53
CA GLY A 42 6.19 -3.97 7.68
C GLY A 42 5.87 -2.53 8.11
N ASP A 43 6.61 -2.00 9.08
CA ASP A 43 6.46 -0.62 9.57
C ASP A 43 6.76 0.39 8.45
N ALA A 44 7.84 0.17 7.67
CA ALA A 44 8.20 1.02 6.53
C ALA A 44 7.13 1.01 5.43
N VAL A 45 6.59 -0.17 5.08
CA VAL A 45 5.50 -0.29 4.11
C VAL A 45 4.25 0.44 4.61
N GLN A 46 3.89 0.27 5.89
CA GLN A 46 2.73 0.94 6.47
C GLN A 46 2.87 2.46 6.42
N GLU A 47 4.00 3.00 6.83
CA GLU A 47 4.25 4.44 6.83
C GLU A 47 4.20 5.02 5.41
N LEU A 48 4.86 4.35 4.46
CA LEU A 48 4.89 4.76 3.07
C LEU A 48 3.48 4.78 2.44
N LEU A 49 2.67 3.76 2.72
CA LEU A 49 1.29 3.71 2.27
C LEU A 49 0.44 4.78 2.95
N ALA A 50 0.54 4.96 4.26
CA ALA A 50 -0.23 5.97 5.00
C ALA A 50 0.00 7.39 4.46
N GLN A 51 1.24 7.73 4.10
CA GLN A 51 1.60 9.04 3.55
C GLN A 51 1.14 9.26 2.09
N ASN A 52 0.88 8.19 1.34
CA ASN A 52 0.60 8.26 -0.10
C ASN A 52 -0.75 7.65 -0.49
N PHE A 53 -1.56 7.18 0.48
CA PHE A 53 -2.73 6.37 0.19
C PHE A 53 -3.74 7.10 -0.69
N GLU A 54 -4.01 8.38 -0.46
CA GLU A 54 -4.91 9.16 -1.32
C GLU A 54 -4.41 9.25 -2.77
N LYS A 55 -3.09 9.37 -2.98
CA LYS A 55 -2.50 9.37 -4.32
C LYS A 55 -2.66 8.02 -5.01
N ILE A 56 -2.57 6.92 -4.26
CA ILE A 56 -2.76 5.55 -4.75
C ILE A 56 -4.24 5.30 -5.09
N LEU A 57 -5.16 5.86 -4.30
CA LEU A 57 -6.60 5.77 -4.57
C LEU A 57 -7.01 6.56 -5.81
N GLY A 58 -6.38 7.71 -6.06
CA GLY A 58 -6.75 8.62 -7.16
C GLY A 58 -8.11 9.29 -6.92
N ASN A 59 -8.72 9.87 -7.96
CA ASN A 59 -10.04 10.51 -7.90
C ASN A 59 -11.18 9.47 -8.02
N ARG A 60 -11.23 8.51 -7.09
CA ARG A 60 -12.28 7.46 -7.05
C ARG A 60 -13.37 7.79 -6.04
#